data_AF-A0A2N2PTQ1-F1
#
_entry.id   AF-A0A2N2PTQ1-F1
#
_cell.length_a   1.000
_cell.length_b   1.000
_cell.length_c   1.000
_cell.angle_alpha   90.00
_cell.angle_beta   90.00
_cell.angle_gamma   90.00
#
_symmetry.space_group_name_H-M   'P 1'
#
loop_
_entity.id
_entity.type
_entity.pdbx_description
1 polymer ?
#
loop_
_entity_poly.entity_id
_entity_poly.type
_entity_poly.pdbx_seq_one_letter_code
_entity_poly.pdbx_strand_id
1 'polypeptide(L)'
;MHVTLAPDSLRPRSFRWQGRSFRVLGVESVNTFGAERRFRVRTSEGRFELGLCTEEGSWRVRRRPTWLGRIWARWQNAPRYPLPAWRRRSRRVAAQVKQVAPAPLVTGGVHADRFAVVRQ
;
A
#
# COMPACT_ATOMS: atom_id res chain seq x y z
N MET A 1 9.95 -6.98 7.82
CA MET A 1 8.50 -6.74 7.57
C MET A 1 8.11 -5.50 8.36
N HIS A 2 7.26 -4.62 7.82
CA HIS A 2 6.86 -3.40 8.52
C HIS A 2 5.37 -3.44 8.83
N VAL A 3 4.97 -3.10 10.05
CA VAL A 3 3.57 -3.08 10.49
C VAL A 3 3.25 -1.71 11.05
N THR A 4 2.15 -1.14 10.59
CA THR A 4 1.56 0.06 11.16
C THR A 4 0.43 -0.39 12.08
N LEU A 5 0.54 -0.01 13.34
CA LEU A 5 -0.47 -0.29 14.36
C LEU A 5 -1.57 0.79 14.33
N ALA A 6 -2.73 0.44 14.84
CA ALA A 6 -3.79 1.39 15.10
C ALA A 6 -3.41 2.28 16.33
N PRO A 7 -4.04 3.46 16.50
CA PRO A 7 -3.70 4.41 17.56
C PRO A 7 -3.90 3.85 18.98
N ASP A 8 -4.84 2.91 19.12
CA ASP A 8 -5.12 2.05 20.27
C ASP A 8 -4.08 0.91 20.46
N SER A 9 -2.97 1.02 19.74
CA SER A 9 -1.63 0.43 19.92
C SER A 9 -1.46 -1.08 19.90
N LEU A 10 -2.52 -1.88 19.83
CA LEU A 10 -2.38 -3.35 19.88
C LEU A 10 -2.82 -4.09 18.62
N ARG A 11 -3.44 -3.39 17.66
CA ARG A 11 -4.02 -4.03 16.46
C ARG A 11 -3.29 -3.59 15.19
N PRO A 12 -2.93 -4.52 14.30
CA PRO A 12 -2.35 -4.18 13.01
C PRO A 12 -3.39 -3.49 12.11
N ARG A 13 -3.07 -2.30 11.60
CA ARG A 13 -3.90 -1.53 10.66
C ARG A 13 -3.49 -1.74 9.22
N SER A 14 -2.18 -1.77 8.98
CA SER A 14 -1.60 -2.10 7.68
C SER A 14 -0.22 -2.73 7.85
N PHE A 15 0.22 -3.50 6.88
CA PHE A 15 1.56 -4.08 6.89
C PHE A 15 2.14 -4.19 5.48
N ARG A 16 3.47 -4.20 5.40
CA ARG A 16 4.22 -4.37 4.16
C ARG A 16 4.94 -5.71 4.17
N TRP A 17 4.68 -6.53 3.16
CA TRP A 17 5.22 -7.88 3.02
C TRP A 17 5.54 -8.19 1.55
N GLN A 18 6.73 -8.76 1.30
CA GLN A 18 7.25 -9.03 -0.06
C GLN A 18 7.09 -7.86 -1.04
N GLY A 19 7.43 -6.65 -0.60
CA GLY A 19 7.34 -5.44 -1.42
C GLY A 19 5.92 -4.87 -1.61
N ARG A 20 4.86 -5.57 -1.16
CA ARG A 20 3.46 -5.13 -1.27
C ARG A 20 2.93 -4.60 0.05
N SER A 21 2.03 -3.63 -0.02
CA SER A 21 1.34 -3.06 1.13
C SER A 21 -0.08 -3.61 1.23
N PHE A 22 -0.43 -4.09 2.42
CA PHE A 22 -1.73 -4.69 2.72
C PHE A 22 -2.45 -3.86 3.77
N ARG A 23 -3.72 -3.54 3.49
CA ARG A 23 -4.62 -2.93 4.46
C ARG A 23 -5.37 -4.02 5.21
N VAL A 24 -5.38 -3.93 6.54
CA VAL A 24 -6.17 -4.82 7.38
C VAL A 24 -7.62 -4.32 7.37
N LEU A 25 -8.54 -5.19 6.98
CA LEU A 25 -9.99 -4.95 6.97
C LEU A 25 -10.65 -5.40 8.29
N GLY A 26 -9.99 -6.28 9.02
CA GLY A 26 -10.44 -6.76 10.33
C GLY A 26 -9.47 -7.79 10.91
N VAL A 27 -9.51 -7.94 12.23
CA VAL A 27 -8.78 -8.98 12.95
C VAL A 27 -9.79 -10.04 13.35
N GLU A 28 -9.62 -11.27 12.87
CA GLU A 28 -10.53 -12.39 13.16
C GLU A 28 -10.24 -13.02 14.52
N SER A 29 -8.97 -13.16 14.88
CA SER A 29 -8.56 -13.73 16.16
C SER A 29 -7.19 -13.23 16.58
N VAL A 30 -6.96 -13.23 17.89
CA VAL A 30 -5.66 -12.93 18.50
C VAL A 30 -5.35 -14.04 19.50
N ASN A 31 -4.28 -14.79 19.23
CA ASN A 31 -3.83 -15.88 20.09
C ASN A 31 -2.47 -15.54 20.66
N THR A 32 -2.22 -15.83 21.93
CA THR A 32 -0.91 -15.62 22.55
C THR A 32 -0.31 -16.98 22.87
N PHE A 33 0.90 -17.25 22.37
CA PHE A 33 1.65 -18.50 22.58
C PHE A 33 3.02 -18.15 23.13
N GLY A 34 3.20 -18.27 24.45
CA GLY A 34 4.43 -17.83 25.12
C GLY A 34 4.75 -16.38 24.78
N ALA A 35 5.97 -16.15 24.27
CA ALA A 35 6.44 -14.84 23.81
C ALA A 35 5.95 -14.41 22.42
N GLU A 36 5.01 -15.13 21.79
CA GLU A 36 4.49 -14.78 20.46
C GLU A 36 3.00 -14.46 20.50
N ARG A 37 2.63 -13.26 20.04
CA ARG A 37 1.23 -12.90 19.75
C ARG A 37 0.91 -13.10 18.27
N ARG A 38 -0.08 -13.94 17.97
CA ARG A 38 -0.52 -14.26 16.61
C ARG A 38 -1.85 -13.59 16.31
N PHE A 39 -1.86 -12.78 15.26
CA PHE A 39 -3.01 -12.05 14.76
C PHE A 39 -3.46 -12.66 13.45
N ARG A 40 -4.69 -13.17 13.41
CA ARG A 40 -5.33 -13.60 12.16
C ARG A 40 -6.04 -12.39 11.57
N VAL A 41 -5.52 -11.88 10.46
CA VAL A 41 -5.99 -10.64 9.84
C VAL A 41 -6.63 -10.90 8.50
N ARG A 42 -7.76 -10.23 8.25
CA ARG A 42 -8.46 -10.24 6.97
C ARG A 42 -8.01 -9.04 6.14
N THR A 43 -7.65 -9.29 4.89
CA THR A 43 -7.28 -8.27 3.90
C THR A 43 -8.11 -8.46 2.63
N SER A 44 -8.00 -7.53 1.67
CA SER A 44 -8.63 -7.67 0.36
C SER A 44 -8.10 -8.86 -0.45
N GLU A 45 -6.85 -9.27 -0.20
CA GLU A 45 -6.24 -10.42 -0.88
C GLU A 45 -6.47 -11.75 -0.16
N GLY A 46 -7.08 -11.73 1.04
CA GLY A 46 -7.35 -12.92 1.84
C GLY A 46 -6.88 -12.81 3.28
N ARG A 47 -6.76 -13.96 3.93
CA ARG A 47 -6.39 -14.06 5.34
C ARG A 47 -4.88 -14.24 5.49
N PHE A 48 -4.30 -13.45 6.37
CA PHE A 48 -2.91 -13.56 6.80
C PHE A 48 -2.84 -13.88 8.28
N GLU A 49 -1.75 -14.50 8.70
CA GLU A 49 -1.44 -14.68 10.11
C GLU A 49 -0.11 -13.97 10.40
N LEU A 50 -0.17 -12.95 11.26
CA LEU A 50 0.95 -12.12 11.67
C LEU A 50 1.38 -12.53 13.08
N GLY A 51 2.63 -12.91 13.25
CA GLY A 51 3.25 -13.12 14.57
C GLY A 51 4.01 -11.87 15.01
N LEU A 52 3.79 -11.44 16.23
CA LEU A 52 4.57 -10.46 16.96
C LEU A 52 5.37 -11.22 18.02
N CYS A 53 6.69 -11.24 17.88
CA CYS A 53 7.57 -11.65 18.97
C CYS A 53 7.61 -10.52 20.01
N THR A 54 7.10 -10.77 21.22
CA THR A 54 7.01 -9.73 22.27
C THR A 54 8.37 -9.40 22.88
N GLU A 55 9.33 -10.31 22.82
CA GLU A 55 10.69 -10.10 23.32
C GLU A 55 11.50 -9.19 22.38
N GLU A 56 11.44 -9.45 21.07
CA GLU A 56 12.20 -8.68 20.07
C GLU A 56 11.42 -7.48 19.52
N GLY A 57 10.11 -7.41 19.76
CA GLY A 57 9.19 -6.51 19.06
C GLY A 57 9.11 -6.77 17.54
N SER A 58 9.58 -7.93 17.09
CA SER A 58 9.71 -8.24 15.66
C SER A 58 8.42 -8.83 15.09
N TRP A 59 8.02 -8.35 13.91
CA TRP A 59 6.85 -8.84 13.20
C TRP A 59 7.23 -9.81 12.09
N ARG A 60 6.52 -10.94 12.01
CA ARG A 60 6.75 -11.99 11.01
C ARG A 60 5.41 -12.48 10.43
N VAL A 61 5.37 -12.79 9.14
CA VAL A 61 4.21 -13.47 8.53
C VAL A 61 4.38 -14.97 8.74
N ARG A 62 3.45 -15.59 9.45
CA ARG A 62 3.44 -17.05 9.68
C ARG A 62 2.69 -17.78 8.58
N ARG A 63 1.54 -17.22 8.17
CA ARG A 63 0.67 -17.85 7.18
C ARG A 63 0.29 -16.88 6.08
N ARG A 64 0.55 -17.31 4.84
CA ARG A 64 0.11 -16.63 3.62
C ARG A 64 -1.25 -17.16 3.16
N PRO A 65 -2.09 -16.33 2.51
CA PRO A 65 -3.32 -16.81 1.91
C PRO A 65 -3.02 -17.84 0.82
N THR A 66 -3.68 -19.00 0.92
CA THR A 66 -3.69 -20.00 -0.16
C THR A 66 -4.38 -19.43 -1.39
N TRP A 67 -4.10 -19.98 -2.56
CA TRP A 67 -4.71 -19.54 -3.83
C TRP A 67 -6.26 -19.53 -3.74
N LEU A 68 -6.84 -20.58 -3.15
CA LEU A 68 -8.27 -20.65 -2.84
C LEU A 68 -8.72 -19.51 -1.93
N GLY A 69 -7.97 -19.21 -0.86
CA GLY A 69 -8.28 -18.11 0.04
C GLY A 69 -8.33 -16.75 -0.66
N ARG A 70 -7.50 -16.53 -1.68
CA ARG A 70 -7.54 -15.30 -2.49
C ARG A 70 -8.78 -15.21 -3.37
N ILE A 71 -9.17 -16.33 -3.98
CA ILE A 71 -10.39 -16.41 -4.79
C ILE A 71 -11.59 -16.10 -3.91
N TRP A 72 -11.76 -16.80 -2.78
CA TRP A 72 -12.84 -16.56 -1.83
C TRP A 72 -12.90 -15.13 -1.32
N ALA A 73 -11.76 -14.52 -1.00
CA ALA A 73 -11.70 -13.13 -0.55
C ALA A 73 -12.11 -12.13 -1.65
N ARG A 74 -11.81 -12.44 -2.92
CA ARG A 74 -12.25 -11.64 -4.07
C ARG A 74 -13.77 -11.73 -4.28
N TRP A 75 -14.37 -12.89 -4.03
CA TRP A 75 -15.83 -13.03 -4.06
C TRP A 75 -16.51 -12.27 -2.92
N GLN A 76 -15.96 -12.37 -1.69
CA GLN A 76 -16.53 -11.68 -0.53
C GLN A 76 -16.37 -10.15 -0.57
N ASN A 77 -15.27 -9.67 -1.16
CA ASN A 77 -15.02 -8.24 -1.35
C ASN A 77 -15.30 -7.85 -2.81
N ALA A 78 -16.44 -8.28 -3.36
CA ALA A 78 -16.86 -7.83 -4.67
C ALA A 78 -17.03 -6.29 -4.64
N PRO A 79 -16.57 -5.57 -5.68
CA PRO A 79 -16.77 -4.13 -5.75
C PRO A 79 -18.26 -3.81 -5.66
N ARG A 80 -18.63 -2.88 -4.77
CA ARG A 80 -20.03 -2.48 -4.51
C ARG A 80 -20.79 -2.04 -5.78
N TYR A 81 -20.07 -1.71 -6.84
CA TYR A 81 -20.61 -1.49 -8.18
C TYR A 81 -19.78 -2.26 -9.21
N PRO A 82 -20.25 -3.40 -9.74
CA PRO A 82 -19.62 -4.02 -10.89
C PRO A 82 -19.75 -3.07 -12.08
N LEU A 83 -18.63 -2.64 -12.64
CA LEU A 83 -18.67 -1.89 -13.89
C LEU A 83 -19.30 -2.77 -14.98
N PRO A 84 -20.23 -2.22 -15.78
CA PRO A 84 -20.84 -2.95 -16.88
C PRO A 84 -19.77 -3.55 -17.79
N ALA A 85 -20.00 -4.78 -18.28
CA ALA A 85 -19.04 -5.51 -19.09
C ALA A 85 -18.55 -4.70 -20.31
N TRP A 86 -19.44 -3.90 -20.92
CA TRP A 86 -19.15 -3.01 -22.05
C TRP A 86 -18.29 -1.79 -21.71
N ARG A 87 -18.09 -1.48 -20.41
CA ARG A 87 -17.21 -0.42 -19.91
C ARG A 87 -15.88 -0.95 -19.35
N ARG A 88 -15.61 -2.26 -19.43
CA ARG A 88 -14.29 -2.86 -19.15
C ARG A 88 -13.29 -2.53 -20.26
N ARG A 89 -13.11 -1.24 -20.58
CA ARG A 89 -11.99 -0.81 -21.42
C ARG A 89 -10.73 -0.87 -20.55
N SER A 90 -9.90 -1.86 -20.81
CA SER A 90 -8.66 -2.20 -20.12
C SER A 90 -7.88 -0.94 -19.74
N ARG A 91 -7.75 -0.68 -18.44
CA ARG A 91 -6.90 0.40 -17.91
C ARG A 91 -5.43 0.01 -18.08
N ARG A 92 -4.94 -0.02 -19.32
CA ARG A 92 -3.49 -0.03 -19.64
C ARG A 92 -2.88 1.38 -19.66
N VAL A 93 -3.65 2.42 -19.31
CA VAL A 93 -3.23 3.83 -19.48
C VAL A 93 -2.67 4.48 -18.20
N ALA A 94 -2.84 3.92 -17.01
CA ALA A 94 -2.47 4.62 -15.76
C ALA A 94 -1.12 4.18 -15.13
N ALA A 95 -0.38 3.26 -15.73
CA ALA A 95 0.95 2.85 -15.25
C ALA A 95 2.11 3.63 -15.89
N GLN A 96 1.81 4.58 -16.79
CA GLN A 96 2.77 5.55 -17.33
C GLN A 96 2.52 6.95 -16.74
N VAL A 97 2.32 7.08 -15.42
CA VAL A 97 2.69 8.36 -14.79
C VAL A 97 4.18 8.28 -14.58
N LYS A 98 4.91 8.61 -15.66
CA LYS A 98 6.32 9.00 -15.60
C LYS A 98 6.42 9.99 -14.45
N GLN A 99 7.11 9.63 -13.38
CA GLN A 99 7.49 10.57 -12.33
C GLN A 99 8.37 11.62 -13.01
N VAL A 100 7.76 12.68 -13.53
CA VAL A 100 8.48 13.89 -13.91
C VAL A 100 8.78 14.57 -12.59
N ALA A 101 10.03 14.46 -12.15
CA ALA A 101 10.54 15.20 -11.02
C ALA A 101 10.20 16.70 -11.22
N PRO A 102 9.68 17.41 -10.20
CA PRO A 102 9.48 18.84 -10.31
C PRO A 102 10.86 19.52 -10.41
N ALA A 103 11.04 20.31 -11.47
CA ALA A 103 12.21 21.17 -11.65
C ALA A 103 12.33 22.14 -10.45
N PRO A 104 13.55 22.42 -9.95
CA PRO A 104 13.71 23.40 -8.89
C PRO A 104 13.37 24.80 -9.43
N LEU A 105 12.37 25.44 -8.81
CA LEU A 105 12.09 26.86 -8.98
C LEU A 105 13.27 27.67 -8.44
N VAL A 106 14.05 28.28 -9.33
CA VAL A 106 14.86 29.45 -9.01
C VAL A 106 14.05 30.67 -9.46
N THR A 107 13.48 31.37 -8.50
CA THR A 107 12.77 32.65 -8.69
C THR A 107 13.72 33.78 -8.31
N GLY A 108 13.99 34.67 -9.26
CA GLY A 108 14.69 35.95 -9.04
C GLY A 108 15.64 36.22 -10.20
N GLY A 109 15.50 37.27 -11.02
CA GLY A 109 14.53 38.35 -11.02
C GLY A 109 14.79 39.26 -12.24
N VAL A 110 13.74 40.00 -12.60
CA VAL A 110 13.75 41.35 -13.19
C VAL A 110 14.39 41.58 -14.58
N HIS A 111 13.53 42.08 -15.47
CA HIS A 111 13.79 42.67 -16.79
C HIS A 111 14.95 43.68 -16.86
N ALA A 112 15.65 43.69 -18.00
CA ALA A 112 15.89 44.91 -18.76
C ALA A 112 16.06 44.60 -20.25
N ASP A 113 15.42 45.45 -21.05
CA ASP A 113 15.28 45.50 -22.49
C ASP A 113 16.44 46.31 -23.13
N ARG A 114 16.69 46.12 -24.43
CA ARG A 114 17.60 46.89 -25.33
C ARG A 114 19.11 46.71 -25.05
N PHE A 115 20.03 46.57 -26.03
CA PHE A 115 20.18 47.23 -27.33
C PHE A 115 20.98 46.34 -28.30
N ALA A 116 20.69 46.49 -29.60
CA ALA A 116 21.56 46.08 -30.69
C ALA A 116 22.70 47.09 -30.88
N VAL A 117 23.95 46.62 -31.06
CA VAL A 117 25.00 47.36 -31.80
C VAL A 117 25.89 46.36 -32.55
N VAL A 118 26.02 46.64 -33.85
CA VAL A 118 26.91 46.05 -34.85
C VAL A 118 28.24 46.80 -34.88
N ARG A 119 29.27 46.15 -35.44
CA ARG A 119 30.59 46.62 -35.93
C ARG A 119 31.76 46.19 -35.02
N GLN A 120 32.89 45.74 -35.55
CA GLN A 120 33.46 45.88 -36.89
C GLN A 120 34.40 44.71 -37.19
#